data_AF-A0A0S8CEX5-F1
#
_entry.id   AF-A0A0S8CEX5-F1
#
_cell.length_a   1.000
_cell.length_b   1.000
_cell.length_c   1.000
_cell.angle_alpha   90.00
_cell.angle_beta   90.00
_cell.angle_gamma   90.00
#
_symmetry.space_group_name_H-M   'P 1'
#
loop_
_entity.id
_entity.type
_entity.pdbx_description
1 polymer ?
#
loop_
_entity_poly.entity_id
_entity_poly.type
_entity_poly.pdbx_seq_one_letter_code
_entity_poly.pdbx_strand_id
1 'polypeptide(L)'
;MKKRKKYVIVGTVILSLLVLTGLGFTAACGPHGRWHKGYHHGFHSEDVADFILWKMDKHVKELNLNDTQNQEYEQIKEQVKVSIKDAIERRREFHRMMHEEINKEYPNLNNVANLARERLQKMPDIIGKNLDLFMDFYNRVLTDEQRTKVIEMIRSRFG
;
A
#
# COMPACT_ATOMS: atom_id res chain seq x y z
N MET A 1 -4.79 -5.05 35.80
CA MET A 1 -3.71 -4.78 34.83
C MET A 1 -4.27 -4.75 33.40
N LYS A 2 -4.73 -3.58 32.94
CA LYS A 2 -5.34 -3.33 31.62
C LYS A 2 -4.74 -2.02 31.11
N LYS A 3 -3.88 -2.01 30.07
CA LYS A 3 -3.54 -0.81 29.26
C LYS A 3 -2.49 -1.01 28.12
N ARG A 4 -2.18 -2.23 27.66
CA ARG A 4 -1.16 -2.44 26.59
C ARG A 4 -1.68 -2.84 25.20
N LYS A 5 -2.99 -2.77 24.92
CA LYS A 5 -3.55 -3.32 23.66
C LYS A 5 -4.10 -2.31 22.63
N LYS A 6 -3.86 -0.99 22.78
CA LYS A 6 -4.49 0.01 21.88
C LYS A 6 -3.58 0.63 20.80
N TYR A 7 -2.27 0.38 20.83
CA TYR A 7 -1.32 1.08 19.95
C TYR A 7 -0.85 0.31 18.70
N VAL A 8 -1.38 -0.90 18.45
CA VAL A 8 -0.92 -1.74 17.32
C VAL A 8 -1.62 -1.42 15.98
N ILE A 9 -2.61 -0.52 15.95
CA ILE A 9 -3.50 -0.39 14.79
C ILE A 9 -3.20 0.86 13.93
N VAL A 10 -2.39 1.77 14.45
CA VAL A 10 -2.15 3.08 13.86
C VAL A 10 -0.84 3.03 13.09
N GLY A 11 -0.54 1.98 12.30
CA GLY A 11 0.75 1.77 11.60
C GLY A 11 0.69 1.72 10.07
N THR A 12 -0.49 1.95 9.48
CA THR A 12 -0.80 1.34 8.17
C THR A 12 -0.73 2.26 6.95
N VAL A 13 -0.95 3.59 7.02
CA VAL A 13 -1.05 4.43 5.80
C VAL A 13 0.24 4.49 4.95
N ILE A 14 1.39 4.67 5.59
CA ILE A 14 2.69 4.69 4.90
C ILE A 14 3.10 3.27 4.50
N LEU A 15 2.77 2.27 5.32
CA LEU A 15 3.02 0.87 5.00
C LEU A 15 2.13 0.37 3.85
N SER A 16 0.89 0.85 3.72
CA SER A 16 -0.01 0.49 2.61
C SER A 16 0.44 1.10 1.28
N LEU A 17 1.08 2.29 1.32
CA LEU A 17 1.74 2.87 0.14
C LEU A 17 3.06 2.13 -0.19
N LEU A 18 3.76 1.57 0.80
CA LEU A 18 4.96 0.71 0.62
C LEU A 18 4.64 -0.76 0.25
N VAL A 19 3.45 -1.27 0.58
CA VAL A 19 2.97 -2.58 0.10
C VAL A 19 2.76 -2.56 -1.42
N LEU A 20 2.43 -1.39 -2.00
CA LEU A 20 2.32 -1.20 -3.44
C LEU A 20 3.67 -1.26 -4.19
N THR A 21 4.79 -1.20 -3.47
CA THR A 21 6.13 -1.03 -4.05
C THR A 21 6.97 -2.31 -3.99
N GLY A 22 6.33 -3.45 -3.68
CA GLY A 22 6.87 -4.79 -3.93
C GLY A 22 7.73 -5.40 -2.84
N LEU A 23 8.25 -4.62 -1.88
CA LEU A 23 8.96 -5.15 -0.70
C LEU A 23 8.01 -5.42 0.49
N GLY A 24 6.88 -4.74 0.59
CA GLY A 24 5.91 -4.93 1.67
C GLY A 24 5.01 -6.16 1.53
N PHE A 25 4.90 -6.76 0.34
CA PHE A 25 4.02 -7.92 0.15
C PHE A 25 4.59 -9.19 0.80
N THR A 26 5.91 -9.33 0.97
CA THR A 26 6.51 -10.42 1.74
C THR A 26 6.41 -10.21 3.25
N ALA A 27 6.15 -8.99 3.73
CA ALA A 27 5.85 -8.72 5.14
C ALA A 27 4.34 -8.83 5.43
N ALA A 28 3.48 -8.49 4.48
CA ALA A 28 2.03 -8.68 4.57
C ALA A 28 1.57 -10.12 4.26
N CYS A 29 2.35 -10.86 3.47
CA CYS A 29 2.14 -12.27 3.11
C CYS A 29 3.39 -13.10 3.39
N GLY A 30 4.09 -12.80 4.49
CA GLY A 30 5.22 -13.60 4.96
C GLY A 30 4.77 -14.95 5.51
N PRO A 31 5.58 -16.01 5.37
CA PRO A 31 5.26 -17.29 5.96
C PRO A 31 5.29 -17.17 7.48
N HIS A 32 4.12 -17.38 8.10
CA HIS A 32 3.95 -17.66 9.54
C HIS A 32 4.17 -16.50 10.54
N GLY A 33 3.48 -15.38 10.35
CA GLY A 33 3.41 -14.32 11.37
C GLY A 33 1.99 -13.86 11.68
N ARG A 34 1.34 -14.43 12.70
CA ARG A 34 0.29 -13.84 13.58
C ARG A 34 -0.96 -13.13 13.02
N TRP A 35 -1.22 -13.07 11.70
CA TRP A 35 -2.42 -12.44 11.12
C TRP A 35 -3.48 -13.41 10.60
N HIS A 36 -3.37 -14.72 10.89
CA HIS A 36 -4.26 -15.78 10.37
C HIS A 36 -5.64 -15.90 11.03
N LYS A 37 -6.09 -14.96 11.88
CA LYS A 37 -7.36 -15.17 12.61
C LYS A 37 -8.63 -14.78 11.84
N GLY A 38 -8.59 -14.64 10.51
CA GLY A 38 -9.81 -14.30 9.77
C GLY A 38 -9.87 -14.49 8.25
N TYR A 39 -8.79 -14.86 7.56
CA TYR A 39 -8.83 -14.92 6.09
C TYR A 39 -8.24 -16.25 5.59
N HIS A 40 -9.14 -17.19 5.32
CA HIS A 40 -8.88 -18.38 4.51
C HIS A 40 -9.51 -18.15 3.13
N HIS A 41 -8.79 -18.57 2.08
CA HIS A 41 -9.05 -18.42 0.64
C HIS A 41 -8.42 -17.20 -0.04
N GLY A 42 -7.96 -17.44 -1.28
CA GLY A 42 -6.98 -16.64 -2.01
C GLY A 42 -7.33 -15.16 -2.08
N PHE A 43 -6.33 -14.31 -1.84
CA PHE A 43 -6.44 -12.87 -1.99
C PHE A 43 -6.74 -12.52 -3.45
N HIS A 44 -7.97 -12.10 -3.73
CA HIS A 44 -8.33 -11.48 -5.00
C HIS A 44 -7.84 -10.03 -5.02
N SER A 45 -7.70 -9.47 -6.22
CA SER A 45 -7.21 -8.09 -6.41
C SER A 45 -8.13 -7.04 -5.79
N GLU A 46 -9.42 -7.33 -5.75
CA GLU A 46 -10.45 -6.45 -5.18
C GLU A 46 -10.30 -6.36 -3.66
N ASP A 47 -10.00 -7.48 -2.99
CA ASP A 47 -9.76 -7.52 -1.53
C ASP A 47 -8.61 -6.61 -1.09
N VAL A 48 -7.58 -6.46 -1.93
CA VAL A 48 -6.41 -5.62 -1.64
C VAL A 48 -6.75 -4.14 -1.77
N ALA A 49 -7.48 -3.75 -2.82
CA ALA A 49 -7.90 -2.37 -3.02
C ALA A 49 -8.85 -1.93 -1.90
N ASP A 50 -9.84 -2.75 -1.59
CA ASP A 50 -10.82 -2.47 -0.54
C ASP A 50 -10.15 -2.40 0.83
N PHE A 51 -9.18 -3.27 1.11
CA PHE A 51 -8.41 -3.20 2.36
C PHE A 51 -7.61 -1.91 2.50
N ILE A 52 -6.93 -1.45 1.43
CA ILE A 52 -6.16 -0.21 1.45
C ILE A 52 -7.09 0.99 1.63
N LEU A 53 -8.20 1.05 0.88
CA LEU A 53 -9.17 2.14 0.98
C LEU A 53 -9.83 2.18 2.36
N TRP A 54 -10.23 1.02 2.90
CA TRP A 54 -10.75 0.94 4.28
C TRP A 54 -9.75 1.47 5.32
N LYS A 55 -8.46 1.16 5.14
CA LYS A 55 -7.41 1.69 6.02
C LYS A 55 -7.27 3.21 5.89
N MET A 56 -7.33 3.76 4.68
CA MET A 56 -7.32 5.20 4.47
C MET A 56 -8.52 5.86 5.15
N ASP A 57 -9.74 5.35 4.92
CA ASP A 57 -10.97 5.88 5.50
C ASP A 57 -10.93 5.90 7.03
N LYS A 58 -10.36 4.86 7.63
CA LYS A 58 -10.19 4.80 9.08
C LYS A 58 -9.34 5.96 9.62
N HIS A 59 -8.26 6.33 8.94
CA HIS A 59 -7.36 7.40 9.38
C HIS A 59 -7.91 8.78 9.05
N VAL A 60 -8.57 8.93 7.91
CA VAL A 60 -9.19 10.19 7.52
C VAL A 60 -10.38 10.55 8.41
N LYS A 61 -11.13 9.56 8.91
CA LYS A 61 -12.16 9.79 9.93
C LYS A 61 -11.64 10.49 11.18
N GLU A 62 -10.39 10.28 11.57
CA GLU A 62 -9.78 10.93 12.75
C GLU A 62 -9.47 12.42 12.49
N LEU A 63 -9.45 12.85 11.23
CA LEU A 63 -9.18 14.23 10.82
C LEU A 63 -10.44 15.11 10.81
N ASN A 64 -11.63 14.52 10.92
CA ASN A 64 -12.92 15.22 10.87
C ASN A 64 -12.98 16.19 9.67
N LEU A 65 -12.81 15.67 8.46
CA LEU A 65 -12.86 16.46 7.23
C LEU A 65 -14.23 17.14 7.08
N ASN A 66 -14.21 18.39 6.59
CA ASN A 66 -15.43 19.07 6.17
C ASN A 66 -15.92 18.56 4.79
N ASP A 67 -17.09 19.01 4.34
CA ASP A 67 -17.72 18.51 3.12
C ASP A 67 -16.85 18.71 1.86
N THR A 68 -16.20 19.88 1.73
CA THR A 68 -15.30 20.16 0.61
C THR A 68 -14.07 19.25 0.64
N GLN A 69 -13.47 19.05 1.81
CA GLN A 69 -12.33 18.16 1.99
C GLN A 69 -12.70 16.70 1.71
N ASN A 70 -13.91 16.28 2.07
CA ASN A 70 -14.42 14.94 1.77
C ASN A 70 -14.57 14.72 0.26
N GLN A 71 -15.04 15.73 -0.48
CA GLN A 71 -15.13 15.63 -1.95
C GLN A 71 -13.75 15.45 -2.60
N GLU A 72 -12.74 16.22 -2.16
CA GLU A 72 -11.37 16.05 -2.68
C GLU A 72 -10.77 14.69 -2.26
N TYR A 73 -11.06 14.23 -1.04
CA TYR A 73 -10.62 12.92 -0.57
C TYR A 73 -11.20 11.76 -1.39
N GLU A 74 -12.48 11.80 -1.77
CA GLU A 74 -13.08 10.78 -2.63
C GLU A 74 -12.45 10.76 -4.03
N GLN A 75 -12.07 11.90 -4.58
CA GLN A 75 -11.31 11.95 -5.85
C GLN A 75 -9.93 11.28 -5.71
N ILE A 76 -9.25 11.50 -4.59
CA ILE A 76 -7.96 10.86 -4.30
C ILE A 76 -8.14 9.34 -4.14
N LYS A 77 -9.23 8.88 -3.52
CA LYS A 77 -9.53 7.44 -3.39
C LYS A 77 -9.69 6.76 -4.75
N GLU A 78 -10.37 7.40 -5.70
CA GLU A 78 -10.50 6.85 -7.05
C GLU A 78 -9.13 6.75 -7.76
N GLN A 79 -8.27 7.76 -7.62
CA GLN A 79 -6.91 7.71 -8.18
C GLN A 79 -6.07 6.59 -7.54
N VAL A 80 -6.18 6.42 -6.23
CA VAL A 80 -5.53 5.32 -5.50
C VAL A 80 -6.05 3.96 -5.97
N LYS A 81 -7.37 3.82 -6.16
CA LYS A 81 -7.98 2.58 -6.65
C LYS A 81 -7.46 2.19 -8.03
N VAL A 82 -7.36 3.15 -8.95
CA VAL A 82 -6.76 2.94 -10.28
C VAL A 82 -5.29 2.53 -10.16
N SER A 83 -4.51 3.25 -9.34
CA SER A 83 -3.09 2.93 -9.10
C SER A 83 -2.88 1.52 -8.54
N ILE A 84 -3.74 1.10 -7.60
CA ILE A 84 -3.71 -0.25 -7.01
C ILE A 84 -4.02 -1.31 -8.07
N LYS A 85 -5.08 -1.11 -8.87
CA LYS A 85 -5.46 -2.03 -9.95
C LYS A 85 -4.31 -2.24 -10.93
N ASP A 86 -3.70 -1.15 -11.37
CA ASP A 86 -2.54 -1.18 -12.26
C ASP A 86 -1.33 -1.87 -11.62
N ALA A 87 -1.08 -1.64 -10.33
CA ALA A 87 0.02 -2.28 -9.61
C ALA A 87 -0.18 -3.80 -9.50
N ILE A 88 -1.41 -4.24 -9.27
CA ILE A 88 -1.76 -5.66 -9.21
C ILE A 88 -1.60 -6.32 -10.58
N GLU A 89 -2.07 -5.67 -11.65
CA GLU A 89 -1.94 -6.20 -13.01
C GLU A 89 -0.47 -6.35 -13.41
N ARG A 90 0.34 -5.30 -13.17
CA ARG A 90 1.79 -5.36 -13.37
C ARG A 90 2.46 -6.45 -12.55
N ARG A 91 1.96 -6.75 -11.34
CA ARG A 91 2.49 -7.84 -10.51
C ARG A 91 2.12 -9.20 -11.06
N ARG A 92 0.86 -9.39 -11.50
CA ARG A 92 0.39 -10.63 -12.13
C ARG A 92 1.22 -10.95 -13.36
N GLU A 93 1.41 -9.95 -14.22
CA GLU A 93 2.18 -10.10 -15.45
C GLU A 93 3.65 -10.42 -15.17
N PHE A 94 4.28 -9.72 -14.22
CA PHE A 94 5.64 -10.05 -13.79
C PHE A 94 5.74 -11.48 -13.25
N HIS A 95 4.79 -11.90 -12.42
CA HIS A 95 4.78 -13.26 -11.88
C HIS A 95 4.59 -14.32 -12.97
N ARG A 96 3.70 -14.06 -13.94
CA ARG A 96 3.49 -14.91 -15.12
C ARG A 96 4.79 -15.09 -15.90
N MET A 97 5.46 -14.00 -16.28
CA MET A 97 6.72 -14.04 -17.03
C MET A 97 7.82 -14.80 -16.27
N MET A 98 7.95 -14.57 -14.97
CA MET A 98 8.91 -15.29 -14.12
C MET A 98 8.59 -16.79 -14.06
N HIS A 99 7.32 -17.14 -13.89
CA HIS A 99 6.85 -18.52 -13.82
C HIS A 99 7.07 -19.26 -15.15
N GLU A 100 6.77 -18.60 -16.27
CA GLU A 100 6.98 -19.14 -17.61
C GLU A 100 8.45 -19.40 -17.92
N GLU A 101 9.36 -18.51 -17.50
CA GLU A 101 10.80 -18.70 -17.74
C GLU A 101 11.39 -19.80 -16.87
N ILE A 102 11.02 -19.85 -15.57
CA ILE A 102 11.56 -20.81 -14.62
C ILE A 102 11.09 -22.25 -14.91
N ASN A 103 9.92 -22.43 -15.49
CA ASN A 103 9.35 -23.75 -15.79
C ASN A 103 9.69 -24.30 -17.18
N LYS A 104 10.56 -23.64 -17.95
CA LYS A 104 11.09 -24.20 -19.20
C LYS A 104 11.99 -25.40 -18.91
N GLU A 105 12.11 -26.31 -19.88
CA GLU A 105 13.04 -27.46 -19.80
C GLU A 105 14.49 -26.99 -19.57
N TYR A 106 14.87 -25.87 -20.18
CA TYR A 106 16.15 -25.19 -19.97
C TYR A 106 15.90 -23.70 -19.65
N PRO A 107 15.74 -23.32 -18.38
CA PRO A 107 15.49 -21.94 -17.98
C PRO A 107 16.64 -21.00 -18.33
N ASN A 108 16.35 -19.81 -18.89
CA ASN A 108 17.36 -18.79 -19.11
C ASN A 108 17.45 -17.85 -17.90
N LEU A 109 18.42 -18.12 -17.03
CA LEU A 109 18.66 -17.32 -15.83
C LEU A 109 19.03 -15.86 -16.12
N ASN A 110 19.59 -15.55 -17.29
CA ASN A 110 19.85 -14.16 -17.68
C ASN A 110 18.54 -13.41 -17.95
N ASN A 111 17.54 -14.07 -18.56
CA ASN A 111 16.21 -13.48 -18.74
C ASN A 111 15.53 -13.22 -17.40
N VAL A 112 15.59 -14.19 -16.48
CA VAL A 112 15.08 -14.04 -15.10
C VAL A 112 15.73 -12.84 -14.40
N ALA A 113 17.06 -12.73 -14.47
CA ALA A 113 17.79 -11.62 -13.87
C ALA A 113 17.41 -10.28 -14.49
N ASN A 114 17.20 -10.21 -15.80
CA ASN A 114 16.79 -8.99 -16.50
C ASN A 114 15.37 -8.57 -16.14
N LEU A 115 14.41 -9.50 -16.08
CA LEU A 115 13.05 -9.24 -15.59
C LEU A 115 13.07 -8.68 -14.16
N ALA A 116 13.88 -9.27 -13.28
CA ALA A 116 14.04 -8.78 -11.91
C ALA A 116 14.66 -7.38 -11.85
N ARG A 117 15.70 -7.10 -12.64
CA ARG A 117 16.33 -5.77 -12.73
C ARG A 117 15.36 -4.71 -13.23
N GLU A 118 14.58 -5.00 -14.28
CA GLU A 118 13.59 -4.07 -14.82
C GLU A 118 12.54 -3.71 -13.76
N ARG A 119 12.10 -4.69 -12.97
CA ARG A 119 11.18 -4.45 -11.85
C ARG A 119 11.79 -3.50 -10.81
N LEU A 120 13.05 -3.72 -10.44
CA LEU A 120 13.76 -2.87 -9.48
C LEU A 120 13.95 -1.44 -9.99
N GLN A 121 14.26 -1.27 -11.28
CA GLN A 121 14.43 0.04 -11.89
C GLN A 121 13.14 0.87 -11.90
N LYS A 122 11.98 0.22 -12.00
CA LYS A 122 10.66 0.89 -11.97
C LYS A 122 10.12 1.14 -10.56
N MET A 123 10.75 0.57 -9.51
CA MET A 123 10.27 0.75 -8.13
C MET A 123 10.26 2.21 -7.65
N PRO A 124 11.31 3.02 -7.89
CA PRO A 124 11.33 4.42 -7.48
C PRO A 124 10.13 5.21 -8.01
N ASP A 125 9.78 5.03 -9.28
CA ASP A 125 8.65 5.75 -9.90
C ASP A 125 7.30 5.37 -9.27
N ILE A 126 7.12 4.08 -8.94
CA ILE A 126 5.89 3.59 -8.29
C ILE A 126 5.79 4.14 -6.86
N ILE A 127 6.90 4.18 -6.13
CA ILE A 127 6.94 4.78 -4.78
C ILE A 127 6.64 6.28 -4.88
N GLY A 128 7.30 6.98 -5.81
CA GLY A 128 7.19 8.42 -6.01
C GLY A 128 5.75 8.87 -6.21
N LYS A 129 5.03 8.28 -7.18
CA LYS A 129 3.63 8.63 -7.46
C LYS A 129 2.71 8.51 -6.25
N ASN A 130 2.92 7.47 -5.44
CA ASN A 130 2.14 7.23 -4.23
C ASN A 130 2.47 8.25 -3.12
N LEU A 131 3.72 8.69 -3.02
CA LEU A 131 4.12 9.76 -2.13
C LEU A 131 3.56 11.10 -2.59
N ASP A 132 3.55 11.37 -3.89
CA ASP A 132 3.00 12.60 -4.46
C ASP A 132 1.50 12.74 -4.12
N LEU A 133 0.72 11.66 -4.30
CA LEU A 133 -0.70 11.64 -3.91
C LEU A 133 -0.91 11.93 -2.41
N PHE A 134 -0.05 11.38 -1.56
CA PHE A 134 -0.10 11.66 -0.13
C PHE A 134 0.25 13.12 0.17
N MET A 135 1.29 13.66 -0.46
CA MET A 135 1.72 15.05 -0.26
C MET A 135 0.68 16.03 -0.80
N ASP A 136 0.01 15.72 -1.91
CA ASP A 136 -1.11 16.49 -2.43
C ASP A 136 -2.26 16.55 -1.43
N PHE A 137 -2.68 15.41 -0.88
CA PHE A 137 -3.68 15.37 0.18
C PHE A 137 -3.25 16.22 1.39
N TYR A 138 -2.02 15.99 1.86
CA TYR A 138 -1.48 16.64 3.06
C TYR A 138 -1.34 18.17 2.92
N ASN A 139 -0.86 18.64 1.77
CA ASN A 139 -0.59 20.06 1.55
C ASN A 139 -1.84 20.83 1.10
N ARG A 140 -2.68 20.24 0.24
CA ARG A 140 -3.76 20.95 -0.45
C ARG A 140 -5.11 20.78 0.22
N VAL A 141 -5.39 19.60 0.76
CA VAL A 141 -6.71 19.26 1.32
C VAL A 141 -6.78 19.59 2.81
N LEU A 142 -5.72 19.26 3.55
CA LEU A 142 -5.72 19.38 5.02
C LEU A 142 -5.44 20.80 5.52
N THR A 143 -6.06 21.16 6.64
CA THR A 143 -5.72 22.36 7.41
C THR A 143 -4.44 22.17 8.22
N ASP A 144 -3.86 23.25 8.76
CA ASP A 144 -2.66 23.17 9.62
C ASP A 144 -2.86 22.30 10.86
N GLU A 145 -4.04 22.36 11.47
CA GLU A 145 -4.39 21.53 12.62
C GLU A 145 -4.47 20.04 12.24
N GLN A 146 -5.09 19.73 11.10
CA GLN A 146 -5.19 18.36 10.59
C GLN A 146 -3.81 17.81 10.17
N ARG A 147 -2.98 18.63 9.53
CA ARG A 147 -1.58 18.31 9.21
C ARG A 147 -0.77 17.97 10.46
N THR A 148 -0.96 18.73 11.54
CA THR A 148 -0.31 18.47 12.82
C THR A 148 -0.70 17.11 13.39
N LYS A 149 -1.99 16.77 13.35
CA LYS A 149 -2.46 15.42 13.73
C LYS A 149 -1.83 14.33 12.87
N VAL A 150 -1.69 14.55 11.56
CA VAL A 150 -1.00 13.61 10.66
C VAL A 150 0.46 13.43 11.05
N ILE A 151 1.19 14.52 11.32
CA ILE A 151 2.58 14.44 11.79
C ILE A 151 2.68 13.68 13.13
N GLU A 152 1.80 13.95 14.09
CA GLU A 152 1.78 13.25 15.37
C GLU A 152 1.52 11.75 15.20
N MET A 153 0.57 11.39 14.33
CA MET A 153 0.32 9.99 13.97
C MET A 153 1.58 9.34 13.38
N ILE A 154 2.31 10.04 12.50
CA ILE A 154 3.57 9.54 11.92
C ILE A 154 4.63 9.39 13.01
N ARG A 155 4.86 10.42 13.83
CA ARG A 155 5.85 10.41 14.92
C ARG A 155 5.59 9.28 15.91
N SER A 156 4.34 9.03 16.28
CA SER A 156 3.98 7.94 17.19
C SER A 156 4.34 6.53 16.67
N ARG A 157 4.62 6.39 15.37
CA ARG A 157 5.08 5.13 14.76
C ARG A 157 6.58 4.97 14.72
N PHE A 158 7.31 6.08 14.55
CA PHE A 158 8.75 6.08 14.29
C PHE A 158 9.59 6.51 15.50
N GLY A 159 8.97 7.14 16.50
CA GLY A 159 9.58 7.52 17.78
C GLY A 159 9.36 6.50 18.89
#